data_AF-A0A9P5XGD5-F1
#
_entry.id   AF-A0A9P5XGD5-F1
#
_cell.length_a   1.000
_cell.length_b   1.000
_cell.length_c   1.000
_cell.angle_alpha   90.00
_cell.angle_beta   90.00
_cell.angle_gamma   90.00
#
_symmetry.space_group_name_H-M   'P 1'
#
loop_
_entity.id
_entity.type
_entity.pdbx_description
1 polymer ?
#
loop_
_entity_poly.entity_id
_entity_poly.type
_entity_poly.pdbx_seq_one_letter_code
_entity_poly.pdbx_strand_id
1 'polypeptide(L)'
;MAEKSTGYRVEYASSARAKCKGPKPCAGTAIDKGELRFGTLVEIRSAHTFQWRHWGCVTSRILDNLKKNISEPNDLDGFDALQEADQAKIIKAWQDGHVADEDIPESARKPEGEESEEK
;
A
#
# COMPACT_ATOMS: atom_id res chain seq x y z
N MET A 1 2.46 21.42 -12.15
CA MET A 1 3.08 20.09 -12.06
C MET A 1 2.02 19.13 -12.55
N ALA A 2 2.26 18.40 -13.64
CA ALA A 2 1.24 17.52 -14.23
C ALA A 2 1.04 16.33 -13.28
N GLU A 3 -0.03 16.38 -12.50
CA GLU A 3 -0.45 15.30 -11.62
C GLU A 3 -0.76 14.09 -12.52
N LYS A 4 0.15 13.11 -12.55
CA LYS A 4 -0.04 11.86 -13.27
C LYS A 4 -1.20 11.13 -12.61
N SER A 5 -2.40 11.42 -13.10
CA SER A 5 -3.67 10.96 -12.53
C SER A 5 -3.93 9.53 -12.98
N THR A 6 -3.04 8.61 -12.60
CA THR A 6 -3.16 7.18 -12.88
C THR A 6 -4.21 6.51 -12.00
N GLY A 7 -4.81 7.25 -11.06
CA GLY A 7 -5.78 6.73 -10.10
C GLY A 7 -5.12 5.90 -8.98
N TYR A 8 -3.80 5.83 -8.93
CA TYR A 8 -3.03 5.11 -7.92
C TYR A 8 -1.90 5.98 -7.40
N ARG A 9 -1.62 5.84 -6.11
CA ARG A 9 -0.62 6.63 -5.42
C ARG A 9 0.09 5.80 -4.36
N VAL A 10 1.40 5.95 -4.25
CA VAL A 10 2.21 5.39 -3.18
C VAL A 10 2.89 6.52 -2.43
N GLU A 11 2.87 6.47 -1.11
CA GLU A 11 3.62 7.44 -0.31
C GLU A 11 3.91 6.87 1.07
N TYR A 12 4.91 7.44 1.74
CA TYR A 12 5.05 7.27 3.18
C TYR A 12 3.94 8.05 3.87
N ALA A 13 3.29 7.41 4.84
CA ALA A 13 2.18 8.01 5.55
C ALA A 13 2.62 9.28 6.28
N SER A 14 2.08 10.42 5.86
CA SER A 14 2.34 11.70 6.53
C SER A 14 1.65 11.80 7.90
N SER A 15 0.65 10.96 8.19
CA SER A 15 -0.14 10.96 9.42
C SER A 15 -0.87 9.64 9.64
N ALA A 16 -1.06 9.27 10.91
CA ALA A 16 -1.75 8.05 11.36
C ALA A 16 -3.30 8.08 11.28
N ARG A 17 -3.86 8.87 10.36
CA ARG A 17 -5.33 9.03 10.21
C ARG A 17 -5.93 8.05 9.20
N ALA A 18 -5.10 7.48 8.32
CA ALA A 18 -5.55 6.58 7.28
C ALA A 18 -5.74 5.17 7.87
N LYS A 19 -6.89 4.56 7.59
CA LYS A 19 -7.19 3.18 8.01
C LYS A 19 -7.03 2.26 6.82
N CYS A 20 -6.33 1.14 7.01
CA CYS A 20 -6.13 0.18 5.95
C CYS A 20 -7.45 -0.47 5.53
N LYS A 21 -7.70 -0.50 4.23
CA LYS A 21 -8.86 -1.17 3.60
C LYS A 21 -8.52 -2.53 2.99
N GLY A 22 -7.44 -3.15 3.46
CA GLY A 22 -6.99 -4.48 3.09
C GLY A 22 -7.91 -5.60 3.59
N PRO A 23 -7.55 -6.88 3.33
CA PRO A 23 -8.24 -8.02 3.94
C PRO A 23 -8.04 -8.07 5.47
N LYS A 24 -8.96 -8.72 6.20
CA LYS A 24 -8.79 -8.99 7.64
C LYS A 24 -7.57 -9.90 7.84
N PRO A 25 -6.71 -9.70 8.87
CA PRO A 25 -6.90 -8.87 10.08
C PRO A 25 -6.52 -7.39 9.93
N CYS A 26 -5.82 -7.02 8.85
CA CYS A 26 -5.29 -5.67 8.57
C CYS A 26 -6.39 -4.61 8.32
N ALA A 27 -7.61 -5.05 8.00
CA ALA A 27 -8.75 -4.19 7.70
C ALA A 27 -9.16 -3.34 8.92
N GLY A 28 -8.97 -2.02 8.83
CA GLY A 28 -9.32 -1.06 9.87
C GLY A 28 -8.15 -0.62 10.75
N THR A 29 -6.99 -1.27 10.63
CA THR A 29 -5.76 -0.86 11.33
C THR A 29 -5.30 0.50 10.84
N ALA A 30 -4.86 1.35 11.77
CA ALA A 30 -4.28 2.65 11.43
C ALA A 30 -2.89 2.45 10.81
N ILE A 31 -2.64 3.15 9.71
CA ILE A 31 -1.33 3.18 9.05
C ILE A 31 -0.51 4.25 9.77
N ASP A 32 0.54 3.87 10.49
CA ASP A 32 1.32 4.81 11.29
C ASP A 32 2.14 5.78 10.42
N LYS A 33 2.61 6.90 10.99
CA LYS A 33 3.37 7.90 10.26
C LYS A 33 4.74 7.32 9.87
N GLY A 34 5.10 7.47 8.59
CA GLY A 34 6.35 6.95 8.04
C GLY A 34 6.20 5.54 7.45
N GLU A 35 5.05 4.88 7.61
CA GLU A 35 4.82 3.58 7.00
C GLU A 35 4.40 3.69 5.52
N LEU A 36 4.84 2.73 4.71
CA LEU A 36 4.55 2.69 3.29
C LEU A 36 3.07 2.34 3.04
N ARG A 37 2.34 3.25 2.40
CA ARG A 37 0.93 3.06 2.06
C ARG A 37 0.65 3.22 0.58
N PHE A 38 -0.33 2.43 0.14
CA PHE A 38 -0.85 2.45 -1.21
C PHE A 38 -2.27 3.02 -1.21
N GLY A 39 -2.48 4.08 -1.98
CA GLY A 39 -3.74 4.75 -2.21
C GLY A 39 -4.32 4.38 -3.56
N THR A 40 -5.59 3.99 -3.58
CA THR A 40 -6.36 3.84 -4.83
C THR A 40 -7.44 4.89 -4.88
N LEU A 41 -7.48 5.69 -5.95
CA LEU A 41 -8.55 6.63 -6.21
C LEU A 41 -9.81 5.85 -6.55
N VAL A 42 -10.85 6.03 -5.75
CA VAL A 42 -12.16 5.43 -5.97
C VAL A 42 -13.21 6.54 -5.97
N GLU A 43 -14.15 6.47 -6.90
CA GLU A 43 -15.30 7.36 -6.89
C GLU A 43 -16.40 6.75 -6.02
N ILE A 44 -16.81 7.48 -4.98
CA ILE A 44 -17.91 7.11 -4.11
C ILE A 44 -18.92 8.25 -4.11
N ARG A 45 -20.12 8.01 -4.66
CA ARG A 45 -21.23 8.98 -4.70
C ARG A 45 -20.82 10.34 -5.32
N SER A 46 -20.20 10.30 -6.49
CA SER A 46 -19.64 11.49 -7.20
C SER A 46 -18.52 12.25 -6.48
N ALA A 47 -17.98 11.71 -5.38
CA ALA A 47 -16.77 12.22 -4.76
C ALA A 47 -15.60 11.27 -5.00
N HIS A 48 -14.48 11.80 -5.49
CA HIS A 48 -13.24 11.07 -5.57
C HIS A 48 -12.59 10.99 -4.18
N THR A 49 -12.35 9.78 -3.70
CA THR A 49 -11.67 9.55 -2.42
C THR A 49 -10.54 8.55 -2.59
N PHE A 50 -9.45 8.75 -1.85
CA PHE A 50 -8.35 7.79 -1.84
C PHE A 50 -8.59 6.72 -0.78
N GLN A 51 -8.63 5.48 -1.24
CA GLN A 51 -8.67 4.32 -0.38
C GLN A 51 -7.24 3.90 -0.04
N TRP A 52 -6.80 4.22 1.18
CA TRP A 52 -5.48 3.87 1.68
C TRP A 52 -5.42 2.43 2.20
N ARG A 53 -4.29 1.77 1.94
CA ARG A 53 -3.97 0.40 2.38
C ARG A 53 -2.50 0.36 2.77
N HIS A 54 -2.14 -0.53 3.69
CA HIS A 54 -0.73 -0.89 3.85
C HIS A 54 -0.22 -1.49 2.54
N TRP A 55 1.06 -1.25 2.23
CA TRP A 55 1.72 -1.86 1.08
C TRP A 55 1.57 -3.39 1.08
N GLY A 56 1.86 -4.04 2.21
CA GLY A 56 1.66 -5.48 2.39
C GLY A 56 0.21 -5.98 2.34
N CYS A 57 -0.78 -5.09 2.42
CA CYS A 57 -2.20 -5.45 2.31
C CYS A 57 -2.76 -5.19 0.89
N VAL A 58 -1.88 -4.86 -0.06
CA VAL A 58 -2.21 -4.78 -1.50
C VAL A 58 -2.39 -6.19 -2.03
N THR A 59 -3.55 -6.43 -2.64
CA THR A 59 -3.86 -7.74 -3.22
C THR A 59 -3.39 -7.84 -4.66
N SER A 60 -3.15 -9.06 -5.12
CA SER A 60 -2.78 -9.34 -6.52
C SER A 60 -3.80 -8.78 -7.53
N ARG A 61 -5.08 -8.70 -7.16
CA ARG A 61 -6.09 -8.01 -7.98
C ARG A 61 -5.81 -6.52 -8.16
N ILE A 62 -5.32 -5.83 -7.13
CA ILE A 62 -4.97 -4.41 -7.25
C ILE A 62 -3.78 -4.25 -8.16
N LEU A 63 -2.75 -5.09 -8.02
CA LEU A 63 -1.57 -5.08 -8.90
C LEU A 63 -1.94 -5.37 -10.35
N ASP A 64 -2.86 -6.31 -10.60
CA ASP A 64 -3.36 -6.59 -11.95
C ASP A 64 -4.11 -5.39 -12.55
N ASN A 65 -4.92 -4.68 -11.76
CA ASN A 65 -5.56 -3.44 -12.22
C ASN A 65 -4.55 -2.34 -12.45
N LEU A 66 -3.57 -2.20 -11.56
CA LEU A 66 -2.47 -1.25 -11.70
C LEU A 66 -1.72 -1.54 -13.01
N LYS A 67 -1.36 -2.81 -13.33
CA LYS A 67 -0.75 -3.25 -14.62
C LYS A 67 -1.56 -2.88 -15.85
N LYS A 68 -2.88 -2.81 -15.72
CA LYS A 68 -3.77 -2.41 -16.81
C LYS A 68 -3.86 -0.89 -16.97
N ASN A 69 -3.63 -0.13 -15.91
CA ASN A 69 -3.77 1.32 -15.89
C ASN A 69 -2.45 2.08 -16.08
N ILE A 70 -1.33 1.53 -15.61
CA ILE A 70 0.01 2.11 -15.79
C ILE A 70 0.89 1.17 -16.61
N SER A 71 1.62 1.73 -17.57
CA SER A 71 2.52 0.96 -18.44
C SER A 71 3.82 0.57 -17.74
N GLU A 72 4.28 1.40 -16.80
CA GLU A 72 5.54 1.23 -16.09
C GLU A 72 5.37 1.52 -14.60
N PRO A 73 6.09 0.81 -13.70
CA PRO A 73 6.04 1.06 -12.26
C PRO A 73 6.50 2.48 -11.89
N ASN A 74 7.34 3.10 -12.72
CA ASN A 74 7.81 4.48 -12.56
C ASN A 74 6.72 5.53 -12.81
N ASP A 75 5.61 5.15 -13.44
CA ASP A 75 4.49 6.08 -13.70
C ASP A 75 3.55 6.20 -12.49
N LEU A 76 3.78 5.41 -11.45
CA LEU A 76 3.00 5.41 -10.22
C LEU A 76 3.25 6.69 -9.42
N ASP A 77 2.18 7.40 -9.05
CA ASP A 77 2.28 8.68 -8.32
C ASP A 77 2.97 8.48 -6.96
N GLY A 78 4.09 9.18 -6.75
CA GLY A 78 4.89 9.10 -5.53
C GLY A 78 5.97 8.02 -5.52
N PHE A 79 6.15 7.25 -6.59
CA PHE A 79 7.24 6.27 -6.72
C PHE A 79 8.63 6.91 -6.60
N ASP A 80 8.84 8.05 -7.25
CA ASP A 80 10.10 8.83 -7.22
C ASP A 80 10.44 9.38 -5.82
N ALA A 81 9.42 9.57 -4.97
CA ALA A 81 9.60 10.07 -3.60
C ALA A 81 9.98 8.96 -2.59
N LEU A 82 10.01 7.70 -3.02
CA LEU A 82 10.37 6.57 -2.17
C LEU A 82 11.88 6.31 -2.17
N GLN A 83 12.37 5.62 -1.15
CA GLN A 83 13.74 5.13 -1.14
C GLN A 83 13.95 4.06 -2.22
N GLU A 84 15.14 4.01 -2.81
CA GLU A 84 15.50 3.04 -3.85
C GLU A 84 15.24 1.58 -3.44
N ALA A 85 15.40 1.27 -2.15
CA ALA A 85 15.06 -0.04 -1.59
C ALA A 85 13.57 -0.37 -1.71
N ASP A 86 12.68 0.59 -1.42
CA ASP A 86 11.22 0.40 -1.54
C ASP A 86 10.77 0.45 -3.00
N GLN A 87 11.42 1.26 -3.84
CA GLN A 87 11.21 1.26 -5.28
C GLN A 87 11.49 -0.12 -5.87
N ALA A 88 12.61 -0.75 -5.51
CA ALA A 88 12.96 -2.10 -5.96
C ALA A 88 11.90 -3.14 -5.53
N LYS A 89 11.37 -3.02 -4.31
CA LYS A 89 10.28 -3.88 -3.82
C LYS A 89 8.99 -3.70 -4.61
N ILE A 90 8.62 -2.46 -4.94
CA ILE A 90 7.44 -2.16 -5.77
C ILE A 90 7.62 -2.74 -7.15
N ILE A 91 8.80 -2.59 -7.77
CA ILE A 91 9.10 -3.19 -9.08
C ILE A 91 9.02 -4.72 -9.01
N LYS A 92 9.52 -5.33 -7.93
CA LYS A 92 9.46 -6.79 -7.75
C LYS A 92 8.01 -7.26 -7.60
N ALA A 93 7.24 -6.65 -6.71
CA ALA A 93 5.81 -6.96 -6.52
C ALA A 93 4.99 -6.70 -7.78
N TRP A 94 5.36 -5.66 -8.53
CA TRP A 94 4.82 -5.38 -9.85
C TRP A 94 5.09 -6.54 -10.80
N GLN A 95 6.34 -6.96 -11.00
CA GLN A 95 6.67 -8.06 -11.89
C GLN A 95 5.95 -9.36 -11.49
N ASP A 96 6.01 -9.70 -10.21
CA ASP A 96 5.48 -10.92 -9.62
C ASP A 96 3.93 -10.93 -9.53
N GLY A 97 3.30 -9.75 -9.63
CA GLY A 97 1.85 -9.60 -9.59
C GLY A 97 1.22 -9.83 -8.21
N HIS A 98 2.04 -10.00 -7.17
CA HIS A 98 1.64 -10.06 -5.77
C HIS A 98 2.70 -9.40 -4.89
N VAL A 99 2.31 -8.91 -3.71
CA VAL A 99 3.27 -8.42 -2.72
C VAL A 99 3.86 -9.63 -1.99
N ALA A 100 5.17 -9.65 -1.82
CA ALA A 100 5.87 -10.70 -1.06
C ALA A 100 5.37 -10.71 0.39
N ASP A 101 5.25 -11.89 0.99
CA ASP A 101 4.78 -12.02 2.38
C ASP A 101 5.72 -11.34 3.39
N GLU A 102 6.98 -11.14 3.00
CA GLU A 102 8.02 -10.44 3.76
C GLU A 102 7.76 -8.93 3.89
N ASP A 103 7.02 -8.33 2.95
CA ASP A 103 6.62 -6.92 2.98
C ASP A 103 5.24 -6.71 3.63
N ILE A 104 4.67 -7.77 4.21
CA ILE A 104 3.46 -7.71 5.01
C ILE A 104 3.83 -7.16 6.40
N PRO A 105 3.35 -5.94 6.77
CA PRO A 105 3.65 -5.40 8.10
C PRO A 105 3.12 -6.34 9.19
N GLU A 106 3.71 -6.32 10.37
CA GLU A 106 3.31 -7.16 11.50
C GLU A 106 1.82 -7.02 11.84
N SER A 107 1.24 -5.85 11.58
CA SER A 107 -0.21 -5.58 11.67
C SER A 107 -1.11 -6.43 10.74
N ALA A 108 -0.52 -7.10 9.75
CA ALA A 108 -1.18 -7.94 8.76
C ALA A 108 -0.73 -9.41 8.81
N ARG A 109 0.41 -9.71 9.47
CA ARG A 109 0.72 -11.06 9.96
C ARG A 109 -0.13 -11.30 11.22
N LYS A 110 -0.70 -12.51 11.35
CA LYS A 110 -1.22 -12.92 12.67
C LYS A 110 -0.03 -12.94 13.64
N PRO A 111 -0.13 -12.44 14.88
CA PRO A 111 0.92 -12.64 15.85
C PRO A 111 0.98 -14.15 16.17
N GLU A 112 2.05 -14.81 15.76
CA GLU A 112 2.55 -15.98 16.47
C GLU A 112 3.55 -15.44 17.50
N GLY A 113 3.09 -15.34 18.75
CA GLY A 113 3.96 -15.26 19.93
C GLY A 113 4.45 -13.87 20.35
N GLU A 114 3.65 -13.17 21.15
CA GLU A 114 4.18 -12.49 22.34
C GLU A 114 3.74 -13.32 23.56
N GLU A 115 4.48 -14.39 23.85
CA GLU A 115 4.64 -14.85 25.23
C GLU A 115 5.88 -14.14 25.77
N SER A 116 5.72 -13.22 26.73
CA SER A 116 6.61 -13.05 27.91
C SER A 116 6.12 -11.90 28.79
N GLU A 117 5.48 -12.29 29.89
CA GLU A 117 5.74 -11.85 31.28
C GLU A 117 5.88 -10.35 31.63
N GLU A 118 4.99 -9.86 32.51
CA GLU A 118 5.25 -9.06 33.74
C GLU A 118 3.87 -8.63 34.30
N LYS A 119 3.38 -8.90 35.52
CA LYS A 119 3.85 -9.41 36.81
C LYS A 119 2.62 -9.76 37.66
#